data_AF-A0A6L5K528-F1
#
_entry.id   AF-A0A6L5K528-F1
#
_cell.length_a   1.000
_cell.length_b   1.000
_cell.length_c   1.000
_cell.angle_alpha   90.00
_cell.angle_beta   90.00
_cell.angle_gamma   90.00
#
_symmetry.space_group_name_H-M   'P 1'
#
loop_
_entity.id
_entity.type
_entity.pdbx_description
1 polymer ?
#
loop_
_entity_poly.entity_id
_entity_poly.type
_entity_poly.pdbx_seq_one_letter_code
_entity_poly.pdbx_strand_id
1 'polypeptide(L)'
;MWKKKEEKKEEKEESLLKELCGDDAKLYDFLSNYLYLNPLAAIPKKDLDILTEEAEKSGNFRPAVDKAIFEAAQNPGERERYIKVIQNLASKTIQATEQEKEKVEKEGLTDQAASLGRRIENQKFMSERAEDIINVASKFYNEKLVELGENVRREARGEERREAEREETRTGELEKAGQEARKKERREMGREEKREAKKQDKREELAAEERKEARGEERREAEREEGRTEELEKAGREARKKERRGN
;
A
#
# COMPACT_ATOMS: atom_id res chain seq x y z
N MET A 1 -12.30 -2.42 -15.07
CA MET A 1 -12.29 -3.08 -13.73
C MET A 1 -11.40 -2.39 -12.71
N TRP A 2 -10.32 -1.68 -13.10
CA TRP A 2 -9.42 -1.00 -12.17
C TRP A 2 -10.06 0.21 -11.47
N LYS A 3 -10.75 1.09 -12.20
CA LYS A 3 -11.50 2.23 -11.60
C LYS A 3 -12.47 1.81 -10.49
N LYS A 4 -13.24 0.74 -10.71
CA LYS A 4 -14.16 0.17 -9.69
C LYS A 4 -13.45 -0.41 -8.45
N LYS A 5 -12.17 -0.78 -8.53
CA LYS A 5 -11.39 -1.26 -7.38
C LYS A 5 -10.82 -0.10 -6.58
N GLU A 6 -10.40 0.98 -7.24
CA GLU A 6 -9.94 2.23 -6.59
C GLU A 6 -11.08 2.94 -5.86
N GLU A 7 -12.23 3.12 -6.52
CA GLU A 7 -13.43 3.74 -5.91
C GLU A 7 -13.87 2.99 -4.64
N LYS A 8 -13.87 1.65 -4.67
CA LYS A 8 -14.19 0.81 -3.49
C LYS A 8 -13.14 0.87 -2.38
N LYS A 9 -11.92 1.30 -2.68
CA LYS A 9 -10.84 1.44 -1.71
C LYS A 9 -10.94 2.81 -1.03
N GLU A 10 -11.19 3.86 -1.83
CA GLU A 10 -11.45 5.23 -1.34
C GLU A 10 -12.70 5.30 -0.44
N GLU A 11 -13.81 4.64 -0.82
CA GLU A 11 -15.02 4.59 0.03
C GLU A 11 -14.77 3.92 1.39
N LYS A 12 -13.96 2.86 1.42
CA LYS A 12 -13.59 2.17 2.66
C LYS A 12 -12.64 3.00 3.51
N GLU A 13 -11.85 3.85 2.88
CA GLU A 13 -10.85 4.71 3.53
C GLU A 13 -11.47 5.93 4.17
N GLU A 14 -12.39 6.60 3.46
CA GLU A 14 -13.27 7.58 4.07
C GLU A 14 -14.04 6.97 5.24
N SER A 15 -14.50 5.71 5.11
CA SER A 15 -15.21 5.04 6.20
C SER A 15 -14.33 4.80 7.43
N LEU A 16 -13.04 4.50 7.24
CA LEU A 16 -12.11 4.27 8.36
C LEU A 16 -11.81 5.56 9.10
N LEU A 17 -11.46 6.64 8.37
CA LEU A 17 -11.13 7.90 9.02
C LEU A 17 -12.38 8.51 9.70
N LYS A 18 -13.55 8.44 9.06
CA LYS A 18 -14.83 8.83 9.70
C LYS A 18 -15.09 8.01 10.97
N GLU A 19 -14.88 6.69 10.93
CA GLU A 19 -15.05 5.82 12.10
C GLU A 19 -14.09 6.22 13.25
N LEU A 20 -12.84 6.58 12.93
CA LEU A 20 -11.84 6.97 13.94
C LEU A 20 -12.07 8.37 14.52
N CYS A 21 -12.62 9.30 13.74
CA CYS A 21 -12.95 10.64 14.20
C CYS A 21 -14.31 10.73 14.92
N GLY A 22 -15.18 9.72 14.75
CA GLY A 22 -16.52 9.72 15.32
C GLY A 22 -17.35 10.92 14.84
N ASP A 23 -17.97 11.63 15.78
CA ASP A 23 -18.79 12.82 15.49
C ASP A 23 -17.95 14.12 15.34
N ASP A 24 -16.62 14.07 15.51
CA ASP A 24 -15.75 15.24 15.37
C ASP A 24 -15.47 15.55 13.89
N ALA A 25 -16.44 16.24 13.26
CA ALA A 25 -16.35 16.64 11.86
C ALA A 25 -15.13 17.52 11.56
N LYS A 26 -14.72 18.39 12.51
CA LYS A 26 -13.55 19.27 12.32
C LYS A 26 -12.26 18.47 12.29
N LEU A 27 -12.13 17.48 13.17
CA LEU A 27 -10.98 16.57 13.18
C LEU A 27 -10.94 15.71 11.92
N TYR A 28 -12.09 15.23 11.44
CA TYR A 28 -12.19 14.52 10.17
C TYR A 28 -11.73 15.38 8.99
N ASP A 29 -12.33 16.57 8.82
CA ASP A 29 -12.00 17.48 7.71
C ASP A 29 -10.53 17.90 7.73
N PHE A 30 -9.96 18.07 8.92
CA PHE A 30 -8.55 18.33 9.07
C PHE A 30 -7.71 17.11 8.64
N LEU A 31 -7.94 15.94 9.23
CA LEU A 31 -7.12 14.75 9.01
C LEU A 31 -7.24 14.18 7.60
N SER A 32 -8.38 14.36 6.92
CA SER A 32 -8.55 13.94 5.52
C SER A 32 -7.57 14.64 4.58
N ASN A 33 -7.06 15.80 4.98
CA ASN A 33 -6.06 16.57 4.25
C ASN A 33 -4.61 16.31 4.72
N TYR A 34 -4.41 15.59 5.82
CA TYR A 34 -3.09 15.36 6.44
C TYR A 34 -2.64 13.90 6.43
N LEU A 35 -3.56 12.94 6.43
CA LEU A 35 -3.24 11.53 6.47
C LEU A 35 -3.17 10.92 5.07
N TYR A 36 -2.09 10.18 4.82
CA TYR A 36 -1.84 9.55 3.52
C TYR A 36 -2.26 8.08 3.50
N LEU A 37 -2.82 7.64 2.37
CA LEU A 37 -3.15 6.23 2.16
C LEU A 37 -1.92 5.34 2.10
N ASN A 38 -0.86 5.85 1.46
CA ASN A 38 0.44 5.19 1.41
C ASN A 38 1.50 6.08 2.08
N PRO A 39 1.60 6.05 3.43
CA PRO A 39 2.56 6.89 4.15
C PRO A 39 4.01 6.56 3.76
N LEU A 40 4.32 5.32 3.38
CA LEU A 40 5.67 4.91 2.98
C LEU A 40 6.13 5.55 1.66
N ALA A 41 5.20 5.92 0.79
CA ALA A 41 5.49 6.60 -0.48
C ALA A 41 5.38 8.13 -0.37
N ALA A 42 4.41 8.63 0.41
CA ALA A 42 4.10 10.05 0.49
C ALA A 42 4.99 10.82 1.47
N ILE A 43 5.41 10.19 2.57
CA ILE A 43 6.12 10.87 3.65
C ILE A 43 7.62 10.86 3.36
N PRO A 44 8.32 12.01 3.47
CA PRO A 44 9.75 12.08 3.20
C PRO A 44 10.55 11.10 4.07
N LYS A 45 11.54 10.44 3.47
CA LYS A 45 12.46 9.56 4.20
C LYS A 45 13.50 10.32 5.02
N LYS A 46 13.72 11.60 4.72
CA LYS A 46 14.63 12.49 5.45
C LYS A 46 14.23 12.59 6.93
N ASP A 47 15.22 12.86 7.77
CA ASP A 47 15.02 13.09 9.20
C ASP A 47 14.26 14.39 9.44
N LEU A 48 13.50 14.41 10.54
CA LEU A 48 12.66 15.54 10.91
C LEU A 48 13.46 16.84 11.11
N ASP A 49 14.67 16.75 11.65
CA ASP A 49 15.54 17.91 11.87
C ASP A 49 15.96 18.54 10.54
N ILE A 50 16.34 17.72 9.54
CA ILE A 50 16.69 18.19 8.19
C ILE A 50 15.49 18.87 7.53
N LEU A 51 14.30 18.27 7.65
CA LEU A 51 13.07 18.85 7.10
C LEU A 51 12.71 20.18 7.79
N THR A 52 12.99 20.31 9.08
CA THR A 52 12.74 21.54 9.84
C THR A 52 13.68 22.64 9.38
N GLU A 53 14.97 22.37 9.18
CA GLU A 53 15.92 23.34 8.63
C GLU A 53 15.58 23.78 7.20
N GLU A 54 15.16 22.84 6.34
CA GLU A 54 14.70 23.14 4.98
C GLU A 54 13.42 24.00 5.01
N ALA A 55 12.52 23.73 5.95
CA ALA A 55 11.30 24.49 6.13
C ALA A 55 11.56 25.92 6.63
N GLU A 56 12.53 26.12 7.53
CA GLU A 56 12.91 27.47 7.99
C GLU A 56 13.47 28.34 6.86
N LYS A 57 14.20 27.74 5.92
CA LYS A 57 14.74 28.45 4.74
C LYS A 57 13.67 28.75 3.70
N SER A 58 12.72 27.82 3.50
CA SER A 58 11.73 27.89 2.43
C SER A 58 10.37 28.49 2.85
N GLY A 59 10.09 28.54 4.15
CA GLY A 59 8.76 28.84 4.71
C GLY A 59 7.76 27.68 4.58
N ASN A 60 8.15 26.54 4.00
CA ASN A 60 7.25 25.39 3.80
C ASN A 60 7.47 24.29 4.85
N PHE A 61 6.71 24.36 5.93
CA PHE A 61 6.76 23.39 7.04
C PHE A 61 5.96 22.12 6.83
N ARG A 62 5.17 22.01 5.74
CA ARG A 62 4.26 20.87 5.53
C ARG A 62 4.99 19.52 5.55
N PRO A 63 6.13 19.32 4.88
CA PRO A 63 6.85 18.04 4.92
C PRO A 63 7.33 17.66 6.33
N ALA A 64 7.77 18.64 7.13
CA ALA A 64 8.19 18.42 8.51
C ALA A 64 7.01 18.05 9.40
N VAL A 65 5.86 18.71 9.23
CA VAL A 65 4.62 18.39 9.96
C VAL A 65 4.16 16.97 9.65
N ASP A 66 4.09 16.60 8.36
CA ASP A 66 3.65 15.25 7.95
C ASP A 66 4.57 14.17 8.52
N LYS A 67 5.88 14.42 8.49
CA LYS A 67 6.88 13.55 9.10
C LYS A 67 6.68 13.42 10.60
N ALA A 68 6.50 14.54 11.31
CA ALA A 68 6.30 14.55 12.76
C ALA A 68 5.03 13.78 13.16
N ILE A 69 3.91 13.98 12.47
CA ILE A 69 2.66 13.24 12.73
C ILE A 69 2.88 11.74 12.53
N PHE A 70 3.57 11.34 11.46
CA PHE A 70 3.84 9.94 11.19
C PHE A 70 4.79 9.30 12.21
N GLU A 71 5.91 9.95 12.54
CA GLU A 71 6.81 9.42 13.56
C GLU A 71 6.13 9.34 14.92
N ALA A 72 5.31 10.33 15.29
CA ALA A 72 4.51 10.29 16.52
C ALA A 72 3.52 9.13 16.53
N ALA A 73 2.87 8.87 15.40
CA ALA A 73 1.93 7.78 15.22
C ALA A 73 2.59 6.40 15.38
N GLN A 74 3.86 6.28 15.01
CA GLN A 74 4.63 5.03 15.09
C GLN A 74 5.38 4.87 16.43
N ASN A 75 5.64 5.97 17.15
CA ASN A 75 6.42 5.98 18.40
C ASN A 75 5.58 6.50 19.58
N PRO A 76 4.63 5.71 20.11
CA PRO A 76 3.74 6.16 21.18
C PRO A 76 4.50 6.51 22.48
N GLY A 77 5.70 5.95 22.69
CA GLY A 77 6.56 6.27 23.83
C GLY A 77 7.18 7.68 23.79
N GLU A 78 7.24 8.31 22.62
CA GLU A 78 7.79 9.67 22.44
C GLU A 78 6.70 10.72 22.19
N ARG A 79 5.44 10.37 22.47
CA ARG A 79 4.28 11.18 22.12
C ARG A 79 4.37 12.64 22.60
N GLU A 80 4.73 12.87 23.85
CA GLU A 80 4.84 14.23 24.40
C GLU A 80 5.89 15.07 23.69
N ARG A 81 7.00 14.45 23.28
CA ARG A 81 8.05 15.11 22.49
C ARG A 81 7.47 15.55 21.15
N TYR A 82 6.78 14.65 20.45
CA TYR A 82 6.20 14.96 19.16
C TYR A 82 5.05 15.97 19.23
N ILE A 83 4.23 15.98 20.29
CA ILE A 83 3.23 17.03 20.52
C ILE A 83 3.91 18.40 20.52
N LYS A 84 4.99 18.56 21.29
CA LYS A 84 5.74 19.82 21.36
C LYS A 84 6.35 20.21 20.02
N VAL A 85 6.87 19.23 19.26
CA VAL A 85 7.42 19.47 17.93
C VAL A 85 6.34 19.94 16.96
N ILE A 86 5.18 19.28 16.92
CA ILE A 86 4.04 19.66 16.06
C ILE A 86 3.55 21.06 16.43
N GLN A 87 3.39 21.37 17.71
CA GLN A 87 2.99 22.69 18.19
C GLN A 87 4.00 23.78 17.79
N ASN A 88 5.31 23.49 17.86
CA ASN A 88 6.36 24.41 17.42
C ASN A 88 6.31 24.64 15.91
N LEU A 89 6.21 23.58 15.11
CA LEU A 89 6.08 23.68 13.65
C LEU A 89 4.83 24.44 13.23
N ALA A 90 3.68 24.19 13.88
CA ALA A 90 2.45 24.93 13.66
C ALA A 90 2.64 26.43 13.99
N SER A 91 3.27 26.75 15.12
CA SER A 91 3.55 28.14 15.53
C SER A 91 4.44 28.88 14.52
N LYS A 92 5.52 28.25 14.05
CA LYS A 92 6.39 28.80 12.99
C LYS A 92 5.63 29.00 11.68
N THR A 93 4.77 28.05 11.32
CA THR A 93 3.94 28.15 10.12
C THR A 93 2.95 29.31 10.23
N ILE A 94 2.32 29.52 11.38
CA ILE A 94 1.42 30.65 11.64
C ILE A 94 2.17 31.97 11.44
N GLN A 95 3.34 32.14 12.06
CA GLN A 95 4.12 33.38 11.94
C GLN A 95 4.51 33.68 10.49
N ALA A 96 4.97 32.68 9.74
CA ALA A 96 5.30 32.84 8.33
C ALA A 96 4.06 33.21 7.49
N THR A 97 2.92 32.57 7.77
CA THR A 97 1.66 32.80 7.05
C THR A 97 1.05 34.17 7.39
N GLU A 98 1.19 34.65 8.63
CA GLU A 98 0.73 35.99 9.05
C GLU A 98 1.53 37.09 8.31
N GLN A 99 2.84 36.93 8.20
CA GLN A 99 3.68 37.87 7.43
C GLN A 99 3.32 37.88 5.94
N GLU A 100 2.99 36.73 5.37
CA GLU A 100 2.51 36.63 3.98
C GLU A 100 1.15 37.30 3.83
N LYS A 101 0.22 37.03 4.76
CA LYS A 101 -1.12 37.62 4.76
C LYS A 101 -1.07 39.14 4.80
N GLU A 102 -0.23 39.73 5.63
CA GLU A 102 -0.09 41.20 5.72
C GLU A 102 0.39 41.82 4.41
N LYS A 103 1.29 41.15 3.67
CA LYS A 103 1.75 41.62 2.34
C LYS A 103 0.60 41.58 1.32
N VAL A 104 -0.11 40.46 1.27
CA VAL A 104 -1.24 40.22 0.37
C VAL A 104 -2.40 41.18 0.65
N GLU A 105 -2.65 41.52 1.92
CA GLU A 105 -3.64 42.53 2.32
C GLU A 105 -3.25 43.94 1.85
N LYS A 106 -1.96 44.31 1.94
CA LYS A 106 -1.45 45.59 1.40
C LYS A 106 -1.57 45.67 -0.12
N GLU A 107 -1.49 44.54 -0.81
CA GLU A 107 -1.70 44.42 -2.25
C GLU A 107 -3.19 44.39 -2.65
N GLY A 108 -4.11 44.39 -1.68
CA GLY A 108 -5.56 44.39 -1.93
C GLY A 108 -6.13 43.04 -2.38
N LEU A 109 -5.36 41.95 -2.27
CA LEU A 109 -5.73 40.61 -2.70
C LEU A 109 -6.56 39.88 -1.63
N THR A 110 -7.80 40.32 -1.46
CA THR A 110 -8.71 39.89 -0.38
C THR A 110 -8.97 38.37 -0.33
N ASP A 111 -9.19 37.73 -1.48
CA ASP A 111 -9.42 36.28 -1.54
C ASP A 111 -8.20 35.46 -1.09
N GLN A 112 -7.00 35.91 -1.46
CA GLN A 112 -5.76 35.26 -1.06
C GLN A 112 -5.50 35.48 0.43
N ALA A 113 -5.76 36.68 0.97
CA ALA A 113 -5.67 36.95 2.40
C ALA A 113 -6.64 36.09 3.23
N ALA A 114 -7.86 35.87 2.73
CA ALA A 114 -8.84 34.98 3.35
C ALA A 114 -8.38 33.50 3.31
N SER A 115 -7.76 33.06 2.21
CA SER A 115 -7.15 31.73 2.10
C SER A 115 -6.04 31.53 3.14
N LEU A 116 -5.14 32.51 3.30
CA LEU A 116 -4.08 32.49 4.30
C LEU A 116 -4.64 32.50 5.73
N GLY A 117 -5.74 33.24 5.97
CA GLY A 117 -6.49 33.20 7.24
C GLY A 117 -6.97 31.78 7.60
N ARG A 118 -7.58 31.07 6.65
CA ARG A 118 -7.98 29.66 6.84
C ARG A 118 -6.80 28.75 7.11
N ARG A 119 -5.66 28.98 6.45
CA ARG A 119 -4.43 28.22 6.72
C ARG A 119 -3.94 28.43 8.16
N ILE A 120 -3.98 29.66 8.67
CA ILE A 120 -3.64 29.98 10.07
C ILE A 120 -4.57 29.25 11.04
N GLU A 121 -5.89 29.28 10.79
CA GLU A 121 -6.88 28.56 11.61
C GLU A 121 -6.59 27.05 11.67
N ASN A 122 -6.26 26.43 10.53
CA ASN A 122 -5.87 25.02 10.49
C ASN A 122 -4.63 24.72 11.33
N GLN A 123 -3.62 25.62 11.34
CA GLN A 123 -2.44 25.43 12.19
C GLN A 123 -2.74 25.63 13.67
N LYS A 124 -3.65 26.55 14.03
CA LYS A 124 -4.11 26.71 15.41
C LYS A 124 -4.84 25.45 15.89
N PHE A 125 -5.75 24.93 15.07
CA PHE A 125 -6.44 23.67 15.34
C PHE A 125 -5.44 22.52 15.54
N MET A 126 -4.42 22.42 14.67
CA MET A 126 -3.37 21.41 14.79
C MET A 126 -2.61 21.51 16.12
N SER A 127 -2.25 22.72 16.53
CA SER A 127 -1.52 22.98 17.77
C SER A 127 -2.36 22.61 19.01
N GLU A 128 -3.64 22.99 19.01
CA GLU A 128 -4.58 22.73 20.10
C GLU A 128 -4.96 21.24 20.22
N ARG A 129 -5.16 20.57 19.08
CA ARG A 129 -5.63 19.18 19.01
C ARG A 129 -4.52 18.20 18.64
N ALA A 130 -3.25 18.56 18.86
CA ALA A 130 -2.09 17.75 18.48
C ALA A 130 -2.17 16.32 19.05
N GLU A 131 -2.66 16.20 20.28
CA GLU A 131 -2.82 14.91 20.93
C GLU A 131 -3.83 14.01 20.20
N ASP A 132 -5.01 14.53 19.86
CA ASP A 132 -6.06 13.79 19.14
C ASP A 132 -5.65 13.43 17.72
N ILE A 133 -4.96 14.35 17.04
CA ILE A 133 -4.38 14.12 15.72
C ILE A 133 -3.45 12.92 15.75
N ILE A 134 -2.53 12.85 16.73
CA ILE A 134 -1.60 11.72 16.87
C ILE A 134 -2.35 10.43 17.20
N ASN A 135 -3.37 10.47 18.07
CA ASN A 135 -4.19 9.30 18.39
C ASN A 135 -4.84 8.69 17.15
N VAL A 136 -5.50 9.53 16.35
CA VAL A 136 -6.19 9.07 15.12
C VAL A 136 -5.16 8.63 14.09
N ALA A 137 -4.08 9.40 13.88
CA ALA A 137 -3.02 9.07 12.96
C ALA A 137 -2.36 7.71 13.28
N SER A 138 -2.12 7.42 14.56
CA SER A 138 -1.58 6.12 15.01
C SER A 138 -2.49 4.98 14.59
N LYS A 139 -3.78 5.04 14.93
CA LYS A 139 -4.75 4.00 14.55
C LYS A 139 -4.90 3.86 13.03
N PHE A 140 -4.94 4.98 12.33
CA PHE A 140 -5.09 5.01 10.88
C PHE A 140 -3.87 4.41 10.16
N TYR A 141 -2.67 4.88 10.48
CA TYR A 141 -1.45 4.40 9.83
C TYR A 141 -1.13 2.95 10.18
N ASN A 142 -1.42 2.49 11.40
CA ASN A 142 -1.24 1.09 11.75
C ASN A 142 -2.10 0.17 10.88
N GLU A 143 -3.37 0.52 10.63
CA GLU A 143 -4.22 -0.25 9.71
C GLU A 143 -3.67 -0.18 8.28
N LYS A 144 -3.26 1.01 7.82
CA LYS A 144 -2.74 1.20 6.46
C LYS A 144 -1.46 0.41 6.22
N LEU A 145 -0.54 0.37 7.18
CA LEU A 145 0.70 -0.39 7.09
C LEU A 145 0.44 -1.90 7.06
N VAL A 146 -0.52 -2.39 7.85
CA VAL A 146 -0.96 -3.80 7.78
C VAL A 146 -1.56 -4.11 6.41
N GLU A 147 -2.44 -3.26 5.90
CA GLU A 147 -3.05 -3.44 4.58
C GLU A 147 -2.01 -3.42 3.45
N LEU A 148 -1.03 -2.52 3.51
CA LEU A 148 0.09 -2.47 2.57
C LEU A 148 0.92 -3.76 2.63
N GLY A 149 1.24 -4.25 3.84
CA GLY A 149 1.95 -5.51 4.02
C GLY A 149 1.21 -6.73 3.46
N GLU A 150 -0.11 -6.82 3.71
CA GLU A 150 -0.97 -7.86 3.12
C GLU A 150 -1.00 -7.78 1.59
N ASN A 151 -1.10 -6.57 1.02
CA ASN A 151 -1.11 -6.39 -0.43
C ASN A 151 0.22 -6.78 -1.08
N VAL A 152 1.37 -6.42 -0.49
CA VAL A 152 2.69 -6.83 -0.99
C VAL A 152 2.82 -8.35 -1.02
N ARG A 153 2.35 -9.06 0.02
CA ARG A 153 2.37 -10.54 0.03
C ARG A 153 1.44 -11.16 -1.00
N ARG A 154 0.27 -10.56 -1.25
CA ARG A 154 -0.64 -11.00 -2.31
C ARG A 154 -0.05 -10.78 -3.70
N GLU A 155 0.61 -9.65 -3.93
CA GLU A 155 1.28 -9.35 -5.18
C GLU A 155 2.44 -10.30 -5.45
N ALA A 156 3.28 -10.58 -4.44
CA ALA A 156 4.36 -11.56 -4.55
C ALA A 156 3.85 -12.96 -4.94
N ARG A 157 2.80 -13.45 -4.24
CA ARG A 157 2.13 -14.72 -4.62
C ARG A 157 1.53 -14.68 -6.02
N GLY A 158 0.98 -13.54 -6.41
CA GLY A 158 0.45 -13.31 -7.76
C GLY A 158 1.54 -13.36 -8.83
N GLU A 159 2.74 -12.85 -8.52
CA GLU A 159 3.90 -12.88 -9.41
C GLU A 159 4.48 -14.28 -9.56
N GLU A 160 4.65 -15.01 -8.44
CA GLU A 160 5.08 -16.41 -8.44
C GLU A 160 4.18 -17.30 -9.33
N ARG A 161 2.85 -17.12 -9.25
CA ARG A 161 1.90 -17.83 -10.13
C ARG A 161 2.14 -17.53 -11.61
N ARG A 162 2.28 -16.24 -11.95
CA ARG A 162 2.52 -15.83 -13.34
C ARG A 162 3.84 -16.38 -13.86
N GLU A 163 4.86 -16.46 -13.01
CA GLU A 163 6.15 -17.05 -13.37
C GLU A 163 6.01 -18.56 -13.61
N ALA A 164 5.34 -19.28 -12.70
CA ALA A 164 5.08 -20.71 -12.85
C ALA A 164 4.23 -21.04 -14.11
N GLU A 165 3.23 -20.21 -14.44
CA GLU A 165 2.45 -20.33 -15.68
C GLU A 165 3.31 -20.09 -16.94
N ARG A 166 4.22 -19.10 -16.90
CA ARG A 166 5.16 -18.84 -18.00
C ARG A 166 6.16 -19.97 -18.17
N GLU A 167 6.65 -20.56 -17.09
CA GLU A 167 7.57 -21.69 -17.14
C GLU A 167 6.88 -22.94 -17.69
N GLU A 168 5.64 -23.19 -17.27
CA GLU A 168 4.86 -24.31 -17.79
C GLU A 168 4.57 -24.16 -19.29
N THR A 169 4.17 -22.98 -19.74
CA THR A 169 3.95 -22.73 -21.18
C THR A 169 5.25 -22.96 -21.97
N ARG A 170 6.38 -22.44 -21.48
CA ARG A 170 7.70 -22.66 -22.11
C ARG A 170 8.10 -24.13 -22.16
N THR A 171 7.91 -24.88 -21.07
CA THR A 171 8.22 -26.32 -21.05
C THR A 171 7.30 -27.12 -21.96
N GLY A 172 6.01 -26.79 -22.00
CA GLY A 172 5.05 -27.40 -22.91
C GLY A 172 5.36 -27.14 -24.39
N GLU A 173 5.87 -25.96 -24.74
CA GLU A 173 6.34 -25.65 -26.09
C GLU A 173 7.60 -26.46 -26.46
N LEU A 174 8.57 -26.56 -25.56
CA LEU A 174 9.77 -27.37 -25.76
C LEU A 174 9.44 -28.86 -25.93
N GLU A 175 8.50 -29.40 -25.15
CA GLU A 175 8.01 -30.77 -25.29
C GLU A 175 7.38 -31.01 -26.67
N LYS A 176 6.51 -30.09 -27.13
CA LYS A 176 5.89 -30.17 -28.47
C LYS A 176 6.96 -30.15 -29.56
N ALA A 177 7.92 -29.23 -29.49
CA ALA A 177 9.01 -29.14 -30.45
C ALA A 177 9.86 -30.42 -30.47
N GLY A 178 10.18 -30.98 -29.30
CA GLY A 178 10.91 -32.25 -29.17
C GLY A 178 10.13 -33.44 -29.73
N GLN A 179 8.81 -33.50 -29.51
CA GLN A 179 7.96 -34.54 -30.12
C GLN A 179 7.92 -34.43 -31.65
N GLU A 180 7.86 -33.21 -32.19
CA GLU A 180 7.88 -32.99 -33.64
C GLU A 180 9.22 -33.38 -34.27
N ALA A 181 10.35 -33.08 -33.61
CA ALA A 181 11.67 -33.50 -34.04
C ALA A 181 11.79 -35.03 -34.09
N ARG A 182 11.39 -35.73 -33.01
CA ARG A 182 11.39 -37.20 -32.95
C ARG A 182 10.47 -37.84 -33.99
N LYS A 183 9.32 -37.21 -34.29
CA LYS A 183 8.43 -37.63 -35.38
C LYS A 183 9.10 -37.53 -36.75
N LYS A 184 9.96 -36.53 -36.98
CA LYS A 184 10.73 -36.38 -38.23
C LYS A 184 11.81 -37.46 -38.34
N GLU A 185 12.64 -37.64 -37.31
CA GLU A 185 13.69 -38.69 -37.28
C GLU A 185 13.12 -40.11 -37.52
N ARG A 186 11.95 -40.41 -36.93
CA ARG A 186 11.23 -41.68 -37.16
C ARG A 186 10.78 -41.95 -38.60
N ARG A 187 10.82 -40.97 -39.49
CA ARG A 187 10.51 -41.17 -40.92
C ARG A 187 11.70 -41.78 -41.68
N GLU A 188 12.91 -41.59 -41.17
CA GLU A 188 14.16 -42.02 -41.80
C GLU A 188 14.64 -43.40 -41.29
N MET A 189 14.13 -43.85 -40.14
CA MET A 189 14.49 -45.14 -39.53
C MET A 189 13.84 -46.37 -40.16
N GLY A 190 14.48 -47.54 -39.95
CA GLY A 190 13.98 -48.86 -40.36
C GLY A 190 12.72 -49.30 -39.58
N ARG A 191 12.00 -50.33 -40.08
CA ARG A 191 10.73 -50.80 -39.49
C ARG A 191 10.84 -51.23 -38.03
N GLU A 192 11.95 -51.87 -37.67
CA GLU A 192 12.16 -52.44 -36.33
C GLU A 192 12.56 -51.35 -35.33
N GLU A 193 13.54 -50.51 -35.67
CA GLU A 193 13.93 -49.30 -34.92
C GLU A 193 12.75 -48.37 -34.66
N LYS A 194 11.88 -48.18 -35.65
CA LYS A 194 10.67 -47.36 -35.52
C LYS A 194 9.66 -47.93 -34.52
N ARG A 195 9.62 -49.25 -34.32
CA ARG A 195 8.75 -49.89 -33.32
C ARG A 195 9.32 -49.71 -31.91
N GLU A 196 10.63 -49.76 -31.75
CA GLU A 196 11.29 -49.51 -30.46
C GLU A 196 11.19 -48.03 -30.05
N ALA A 197 11.49 -47.11 -30.97
CA ALA A 197 11.33 -45.66 -30.74
C ALA A 197 9.90 -45.29 -30.35
N LYS A 198 8.88 -45.88 -30.99
CA LYS A 198 7.47 -45.70 -30.59
C LYS A 198 7.15 -46.20 -29.18
N LYS A 199 7.81 -47.27 -28.71
CA LYS A 199 7.60 -47.78 -27.35
C LYS A 199 8.26 -46.85 -26.33
N GLN A 200 9.43 -46.30 -26.64
CA GLN A 200 10.08 -45.28 -25.80
C GLN A 200 9.29 -43.97 -25.76
N ASP A 201 8.85 -43.44 -26.92
CA ASP A 201 8.01 -42.25 -27.01
C ASP A 201 6.77 -42.37 -26.09
N LYS A 202 6.08 -43.52 -26.13
CA LYS A 202 4.92 -43.79 -25.29
C LYS A 202 5.24 -43.80 -23.79
N ARG A 203 6.40 -44.32 -23.40
CA ARG A 203 6.84 -44.33 -21.99
C ARG A 203 7.17 -42.92 -21.52
N GLU A 204 7.81 -42.12 -22.36
CA GLU A 204 8.09 -40.71 -22.06
C GLU A 204 6.83 -39.85 -22.02
N GLU A 205 5.85 -40.12 -22.89
CA GLU A 205 4.56 -39.43 -22.90
C GLU A 205 3.78 -39.68 -21.60
N LEU A 206 3.72 -40.93 -21.13
CA LEU A 206 3.13 -41.29 -19.84
C LEU A 206 3.86 -40.62 -18.67
N ALA A 207 5.20 -40.64 -18.67
CA ALA A 207 5.98 -39.98 -17.63
C ALA A 207 5.81 -38.44 -17.64
N ALA A 208 5.62 -37.84 -18.81
CA ALA A 208 5.33 -36.41 -18.93
C ALA A 208 3.92 -36.08 -18.45
N GLU A 209 2.94 -36.96 -18.69
CA GLU A 209 1.57 -36.82 -18.19
C GLU A 209 1.53 -36.92 -16.65
N GLU A 210 2.21 -37.90 -16.06
CA GLU A 210 2.35 -38.00 -14.59
C GLU A 210 3.00 -36.75 -13.97
N ARG A 211 4.04 -36.20 -14.62
CA ARG A 211 4.66 -34.93 -14.17
C ARG A 211 3.70 -33.75 -14.27
N LYS A 212 2.85 -33.70 -15.29
CA LYS A 212 1.83 -32.66 -15.43
C LYS A 212 0.73 -32.80 -14.39
N GLU A 213 0.32 -34.03 -14.09
CA GLU A 213 -0.67 -34.31 -13.05
C GLU A 213 -0.15 -33.93 -11.67
N ALA A 214 1.08 -34.31 -11.32
CA ALA A 214 1.73 -33.91 -10.07
C ALA A 214 1.81 -32.38 -9.91
N ARG A 215 2.24 -31.66 -10.95
CA ARG A 215 2.24 -30.18 -10.96
C ARG A 215 0.82 -29.60 -10.83
N GLY A 216 -0.17 -30.26 -11.42
CA GLY A 216 -1.58 -29.87 -11.31
C GLY A 216 -2.13 -30.04 -9.90
N GLU A 217 -1.71 -31.08 -9.18
CA GLU A 217 -2.06 -31.29 -7.76
C GLU A 217 -1.40 -30.25 -6.86
N GLU A 218 -0.09 -29.97 -7.05
CA GLU A 218 0.63 -28.92 -6.32
C GLU A 218 -0.07 -27.56 -6.49
N ARG A 219 -0.54 -27.22 -7.70
CA ARG A 219 -1.32 -26.00 -7.94
C ARG A 219 -2.62 -25.95 -7.17
N ARG A 220 -3.38 -27.05 -7.17
CA ARG A 220 -4.64 -27.12 -6.43
C ARG A 220 -4.42 -26.98 -4.93
N GLU A 221 -3.31 -27.51 -4.41
CA GLU A 221 -2.94 -27.34 -3.01
C GLU A 221 -2.57 -25.88 -2.69
N ALA A 222 -1.72 -25.26 -3.51
CA ALA A 222 -1.36 -23.85 -3.38
C ALA A 222 -2.58 -22.91 -3.44
N GLU A 223 -3.54 -23.16 -4.35
CA GLU A 223 -4.79 -22.40 -4.44
C GLU A 223 -5.64 -22.53 -3.17
N ARG A 224 -5.70 -23.73 -2.57
CA ARG A 224 -6.42 -23.95 -1.31
C ARG A 224 -5.76 -23.23 -0.14
N GLU A 225 -4.42 -23.26 -0.06
CA GLU A 225 -3.67 -22.55 0.98
C GLU A 225 -3.82 -21.03 0.86
N GLU A 226 -3.82 -20.51 -0.37
CA GLU A 226 -4.10 -19.11 -0.63
C GLU A 226 -5.50 -18.72 -0.16
N GLY A 227 -6.52 -19.52 -0.49
CA GLY A 227 -7.89 -19.29 -0.02
C GLY A 227 -7.99 -19.23 1.50
N ARG A 228 -7.30 -20.15 2.21
CA ARG A 228 -7.22 -20.11 3.69
C ARG A 228 -6.56 -18.83 4.19
N THR A 229 -5.50 -18.39 3.54
CA THR A 229 -4.79 -17.15 3.91
C THR A 229 -5.66 -15.93 3.70
N GLU A 230 -6.38 -15.84 2.59
CA GLU A 230 -7.33 -14.76 2.32
C GLU A 230 -8.47 -14.72 3.34
N GLU A 231 -8.99 -15.89 3.73
CA GLU A 231 -10.00 -16.00 4.79
C GLU A 231 -9.47 -15.50 6.14
N LEU A 232 -8.24 -15.88 6.51
CA LEU A 232 -7.59 -15.41 7.73
C LEU A 232 -7.35 -13.90 7.71
N GLU A 233 -6.87 -13.34 6.60
CA GLU A 233 -6.68 -11.90 6.43
C GLU A 233 -8.02 -11.16 6.53
N LYS A 234 -9.08 -11.69 5.91
CA LYS A 234 -10.43 -11.12 5.99
C LYS A 234 -10.98 -11.17 7.42
N ALA A 235 -10.85 -12.31 8.10
CA ALA A 235 -11.25 -12.46 9.50
C ALA A 235 -10.50 -11.50 10.42
N GLY A 236 -9.19 -11.33 10.20
CA GLY A 236 -8.36 -10.36 10.92
C GLY A 236 -8.83 -8.92 10.72
N ARG A 237 -9.16 -8.52 9.48
CA ARG A 237 -9.73 -7.19 9.18
C ARG A 237 -11.08 -6.97 9.89
N GLU A 238 -11.93 -7.99 9.91
CA GLU A 238 -13.23 -7.92 10.61
C GLU A 238 -13.06 -7.83 12.13
N ALA A 239 -12.12 -8.57 12.72
CA ALA A 239 -11.80 -8.51 14.14
C ALA A 239 -11.32 -7.11 14.55
N ARG A 240 -10.36 -6.53 13.81
CA ARG A 240 -9.88 -5.15 14.04
C ARG A 240 -10.99 -4.13 13.92
N LYS A 241 -11.90 -4.30 12.96
CA LYS A 241 -13.08 -3.44 12.81
C LYS A 241 -14.05 -3.55 13.99
N LYS A 242 -14.25 -4.74 14.55
CA LYS A 242 -15.09 -4.92 15.74
C LYS A 242 -14.45 -4.28 16.97
N GLU A 243 -13.14 -4.44 17.15
CA GLU A 243 -12.39 -3.84 18.26
C GLU A 243 -12.51 -2.31 18.26
N ARG A 244 -12.44 -1.67 17.08
CA ARG A 244 -12.62 -0.22 16.93
C ARG A 244 -14.02 0.29 17.29
N ARG A 245 -15.06 -0.51 17.07
CA ARG A 245 -16.48 -0.13 17.30
C ARG A 245 -16.99 -0.47 18.71
N GLY A 246 -16.22 -1.24 19.48
CA GLY A 246 -16.61 -1.75 20.79
C GLY A 246 -16.17 -0.88 21.98
N ASN A 247 -15.48 0.23 21.73
CA ASN A 247 -15.11 1.26 22.71
C ASN A 247 -15.87 2.56 22.43
#